data_AF-A0A1F8LLF8-F1
#
_entry.id   AF-A0A1F8LLF8-F1
#
_cell.length_a   1.000
_cell.length_b   1.000
_cell.length_c   1.000
_cell.angle_alpha   90.00
_cell.angle_beta   90.00
_cell.angle_gamma   90.00
#
_symmetry.space_group_name_H-M   'P 1'
#
loop_
_entity.id
_entity.type
_entity.pdbx_description
1 polymer ?
#
loop_
_entity_poly.entity_id
_entity_poly.type
_entity_poly.pdbx_seq_one_letter_code
_entity_poly.pdbx_strand_id
1 'polypeptide(L)'
;MRIGKMKWVFLLIVNISIVLCLAYTGCSTQTSVLIDRITVMKEPLDHLLPTGQFGTMPEKPVPQSTVVGSPYHPGDRIFIILAVSKNLKDEITLSRFTFYNQETKEEIDLPIPEGLEPFKPGQISDVAFNDSWTVPDEPGNYELRVYAGEQKVISATFAVE
;
A
#
# COMPACT_ATOMS: atom_id res chain seq x y z
N MET A 1 -2.50 62.38 -26.37
CA MET A 1 -3.37 61.19 -26.54
C MET A 1 -2.54 59.94 -26.26
N ARG A 2 -3.06 59.04 -25.43
CA ARG A 2 -2.34 58.04 -24.62
C ARG A 2 -1.90 56.81 -25.45
N ILE A 3 -0.62 56.65 -25.76
CA ILE A 3 -0.11 55.42 -26.44
C ILE A 3 1.09 54.77 -25.71
N GLY A 4 1.74 55.46 -24.76
CA GLY A 4 2.93 54.93 -24.06
C GLY A 4 2.68 53.94 -22.91
N LYS A 5 1.47 53.90 -22.32
CA LYS A 5 1.18 53.05 -21.14
C LYS A 5 0.77 51.61 -21.47
N MET A 6 0.37 51.33 -22.72
CA MET A 6 -0.21 50.02 -23.07
C MET A 6 0.85 48.92 -23.27
N LYS A 7 2.08 49.27 -23.65
CA LYS A 7 3.19 48.31 -23.81
C LYS A 7 3.72 47.77 -22.48
N TRP A 8 3.73 48.60 -21.43
CA TRP A 8 4.24 48.21 -20.12
C TRP A 8 3.29 47.27 -19.37
N VAL A 9 1.97 47.46 -19.52
CA VAL A 9 0.96 46.59 -18.90
C VAL A 9 0.97 45.20 -19.53
N PHE A 10 1.15 45.11 -20.86
CA PHE A 10 1.23 43.82 -21.54
C PHE A 10 2.47 43.01 -21.12
N LEU A 11 3.63 43.65 -20.97
CA LEU A 11 4.84 42.97 -20.50
C LEU A 11 4.69 42.47 -19.06
N LEU A 12 3.97 43.20 -18.19
CA LEU A 12 3.75 42.79 -16.81
C LEU A 12 2.82 41.57 -16.70
N ILE A 13 1.74 41.53 -17.49
CA ILE A 13 0.78 40.42 -17.50
C ILE A 13 1.43 39.14 -18.03
N VAL A 14 2.24 39.23 -19.10
CA VAL A 14 2.96 38.07 -19.65
C VAL A 14 3.99 37.52 -18.65
N ASN A 15 4.68 38.40 -17.90
CA ASN A 15 5.64 37.96 -16.89
C ASN A 15 4.97 37.25 -15.70
N ILE A 16 3.82 37.77 -15.23
CA ILE A 16 3.05 37.14 -14.14
C ILE A 16 2.51 35.76 -14.56
N SER A 17 2.04 35.61 -15.80
CA SER A 17 1.58 34.31 -16.30
C SER A 17 2.70 33.27 -16.41
N ILE A 18 3.94 33.68 -16.75
CA ILE A 18 5.10 32.77 -16.81
C ILE A 18 5.53 32.34 -15.39
N VAL A 19 5.47 33.24 -14.41
CA VAL A 19 5.75 32.92 -13.00
C VAL A 19 4.68 31.99 -12.42
N LEU A 20 3.41 32.14 -12.80
CA LEU A 20 2.34 31.21 -12.39
C LEU A 20 2.49 29.82 -13.03
N CYS A 21 2.96 29.72 -14.27
CA CYS A 21 3.21 28.42 -14.91
C CYS A 21 4.38 27.66 -14.28
N LEU A 22 5.40 28.35 -13.75
CA LEU A 22 6.54 27.72 -13.07
C LEU A 22 6.21 27.23 -11.65
N ALA A 23 5.15 27.74 -11.02
CA ALA A 23 4.65 27.19 -9.75
C ALA A 23 3.85 25.88 -9.95
N TYR A 24 3.44 25.58 -11.18
CA TYR A 24 2.68 24.39 -11.58
C TYR A 24 3.53 23.29 -12.22
N THR A 25 4.87 23.40 -12.21
CA THR A 25 5.70 22.22 -12.49
C THR A 25 5.55 21.28 -11.31
N GLY A 26 4.57 20.39 -11.46
CA GLY A 26 4.21 19.36 -10.53
C GLY A 26 5.45 18.76 -9.91
N CYS A 27 5.57 18.93 -8.60
CA CYS A 27 6.31 18.00 -7.79
C CYS A 27 5.70 16.64 -8.11
N SER A 28 6.36 15.89 -8.99
CA SER A 28 6.13 14.46 -9.14
C SER A 28 6.49 13.88 -7.78
N THR A 29 5.52 13.84 -6.87
CA THR A 29 5.58 13.04 -5.66
C THR A 29 5.70 11.61 -6.13
N GLN A 30 6.94 11.20 -6.36
CA GLN A 30 7.31 9.82 -6.49
C GLN A 30 6.89 9.19 -5.17
N THR A 31 5.72 8.54 -5.17
CA THR A 31 5.17 7.87 -4.01
C THR A 31 6.24 6.90 -3.55
N SER A 32 6.91 7.22 -2.45
CA SER A 32 7.90 6.31 -1.87
C SER A 32 7.16 5.04 -1.53
N VAL A 33 7.54 3.94 -2.17
CA VAL A 33 7.01 2.62 -1.84
C VAL A 33 7.37 2.36 -0.38
N LEU A 34 6.36 2.26 0.48
CA LEU A 34 6.55 2.09 1.93
C LEU A 34 6.69 0.60 2.28
N ILE A 35 5.93 -0.25 1.59
CA ILE A 35 5.94 -1.70 1.73
C ILE A 35 6.25 -2.30 0.37
N ASP A 36 7.30 -3.12 0.28
CA ASP A 36 7.78 -3.72 -0.96
C ASP A 36 6.98 -4.99 -1.33
N ARG A 37 6.46 -5.71 -0.33
CA ARG A 37 5.73 -6.96 -0.57
C ARG A 37 4.69 -7.27 0.49
N ILE A 38 3.61 -7.88 0.04
CA ILE A 38 2.63 -8.58 0.88
C ILE A 38 2.51 -10.03 0.40
N THR A 39 2.52 -10.96 1.35
CA THR A 39 2.21 -12.36 1.10
C THR A 39 0.98 -12.72 1.91
N VAL A 40 -0.07 -13.23 1.25
CA VAL A 40 -1.29 -13.75 1.88
C VAL A 40 -1.27 -15.27 1.78
N MET A 41 -1.48 -15.93 2.91
CA MET A 41 -1.42 -17.38 3.00
C MET A 41 -2.53 -17.90 3.90
N LYS A 42 -3.04 -19.09 3.58
CA LYS A 42 -3.91 -19.84 4.50
C LYS A 42 -3.12 -20.20 5.76
N GLU A 43 -3.72 -20.02 6.93
CA GLU A 43 -3.15 -20.43 8.20
C GLU A 43 -2.83 -21.94 8.15
N PRO A 44 -1.56 -22.35 8.34
CA PRO A 44 -1.21 -23.76 8.34
C PRO A 44 -1.89 -24.44 9.55
N LEU A 45 -2.48 -25.62 9.31
CA LEU A 45 -3.19 -26.39 10.33
C LEU A 45 -2.29 -26.77 11.53
N ASP A 46 -0.98 -26.83 11.30
CA ASP A 46 0.07 -26.99 12.30
C ASP A 46 0.82 -25.66 12.40
N HIS A 47 0.84 -25.03 13.59
CA HIS A 47 1.38 -23.68 13.93
C HIS A 47 2.87 -23.40 13.60
N LEU A 48 3.48 -24.13 12.67
CA LEU A 48 4.82 -23.90 12.17
C LEU A 48 4.75 -22.85 11.06
N LEU A 49 4.91 -21.58 11.44
CA LEU A 49 5.37 -20.58 10.47
C LEU A 49 6.62 -21.15 9.77
N PRO A 50 6.71 -21.11 8.44
CA PRO A 50 7.88 -21.62 7.75
C PRO A 50 9.12 -20.83 8.20
N THR A 51 9.90 -21.39 9.13
CA THR A 51 11.27 -20.97 9.40
C THR A 51 12.12 -21.41 8.23
N GLY A 52 12.18 -20.58 7.20
CA GLY A 52 13.05 -20.74 6.05
C GLY A 52 13.63 -19.39 5.68
N GLN A 53 14.93 -19.36 5.39
CA GLN A 53 15.53 -18.21 4.72
C GLN A 53 14.84 -18.08 3.36
N PHE A 54 13.96 -17.08 3.23
CA PHE A 54 13.40 -16.70 1.94
C PHE A 54 14.59 -16.31 1.06
N GLY A 55 14.82 -17.10 -0.01
CA GLY A 55 15.88 -16.82 -0.96
C GLY A 55 15.77 -15.40 -1.50
N THR A 56 16.90 -14.77 -1.80
CA THR A 56 16.95 -13.41 -2.37
C THR A 56 16.26 -13.41 -3.73
N MET A 57 14.97 -13.12 -3.75
CA MET A 57 14.20 -12.90 -4.96
C MET A 57 14.66 -11.57 -5.56
N PRO A 58 14.86 -11.46 -6.89
CA PRO A 58 15.31 -10.22 -7.51
C PRO A 58 14.36 -9.06 -7.18
N GLU A 59 14.96 -7.99 -6.67
CA GLU A 59 14.30 -6.75 -6.21
C GLU A 59 13.65 -6.08 -7.44
N LYS A 60 12.34 -6.29 -7.64
CA LYS A 60 11.58 -5.49 -8.60
C LYS A 60 11.16 -4.19 -7.92
N PRO A 61 11.25 -3.04 -8.59
CA PRO A 61 10.91 -1.73 -8.02
C PRO A 61 9.40 -1.48 -7.81
N VAL A 62 8.57 -2.53 -7.78
CA VAL A 62 7.10 -2.44 -7.69
C VAL A 62 6.66 -3.26 -6.49
N PRO A 63 5.72 -2.77 -5.65
CA PRO A 63 5.10 -3.56 -4.60
C PRO A 63 4.62 -4.90 -5.16
N GLN A 64 5.05 -5.99 -4.54
CA GLN A 64 4.71 -7.34 -4.97
C GLN A 64 3.60 -7.89 -4.08
N SER A 65 2.60 -8.51 -4.69
CA SER A 65 1.60 -9.31 -3.97
C SER A 65 1.81 -10.78 -4.30
N THR A 66 1.95 -11.61 -3.27
CA THR A 66 1.96 -13.08 -3.40
C THR A 66 0.76 -13.63 -2.65
N VAL A 67 -0.02 -14.50 -3.29
CA VAL A 67 -1.14 -15.19 -2.65
C VAL A 67 -0.92 -16.68 -2.81
N VAL A 68 -0.95 -17.41 -1.69
CA VAL A 68 -0.69 -18.84 -1.64
C VAL A 68 -1.94 -19.57 -1.19
N GLY A 69 -2.40 -20.53 -1.98
CA GLY A 69 -3.54 -21.38 -1.65
C GLY A 69 -4.93 -20.80 -1.96
N SER A 70 -5.01 -19.72 -2.76
CA SER A 70 -6.28 -19.26 -3.33
C SER A 70 -6.76 -20.21 -4.44
N PRO A 71 -8.08 -20.41 -4.64
CA PRO A 71 -9.19 -19.80 -3.89
C PRO A 71 -9.28 -20.31 -2.45
N TYR A 72 -9.71 -19.42 -1.56
CA TYR A 72 -10.03 -19.74 -0.17
C TYR A 72 -11.52 -20.06 -0.05
N HIS A 73 -11.92 -20.75 1.01
CA HIS A 73 -13.32 -21.08 1.27
C HIS A 73 -13.81 -20.40 2.55
N PRO A 74 -15.12 -20.09 2.67
CA PRO A 74 -15.72 -19.60 3.91
C PRO A 74 -15.27 -20.40 5.14
N GLY A 75 -14.83 -19.69 6.18
CA GLY A 75 -14.27 -20.28 7.40
C GLY A 75 -12.76 -20.56 7.35
N ASP A 76 -12.12 -20.47 6.18
CA ASP A 76 -10.66 -20.45 6.10
C ASP A 76 -10.10 -19.22 6.84
N ARG A 77 -8.96 -19.40 7.50
CA ARG A 77 -8.22 -18.29 8.12
C ARG A 77 -6.97 -17.99 7.31
N ILE A 78 -6.67 -16.73 7.14
CA ILE A 78 -5.48 -16.25 6.43
C ILE A 78 -4.61 -15.40 7.34
N PHE A 79 -3.30 -15.50 7.17
CA PHE A 79 -2.32 -14.61 7.80
C PHE A 79 -1.48 -13.94 6.71
N ILE A 80 -0.75 -12.89 7.09
CA ILE A 80 0.10 -12.15 6.15
C ILE A 80 1.53 -11.97 6.60
N ILE A 81 2.40 -11.83 5.61
CA ILE A 81 3.78 -11.40 5.76
C ILE A 81 3.97 -10.11 4.98
N LEU A 82 4.49 -9.06 5.62
CA LEU A 82 4.83 -7.79 4.98
C LEU A 82 6.35 -7.63 4.89
N ALA A 83 6.86 -7.29 3.71
CA ALA A 83 8.25 -6.86 3.56
C ALA A 83 8.29 -5.33 3.53
N VAL A 84 8.85 -4.72 4.57
CA VAL A 84 9.00 -3.26 4.64
C VAL A 84 10.09 -2.80 3.67
N SER A 85 9.89 -1.65 3.02
CA SER A 85 10.86 -1.16 2.05
C SER A 85 12.20 -0.81 2.69
N LYS A 86 13.29 -1.30 2.10
CA LYS A 86 14.65 -0.90 2.53
C LYS A 86 14.93 0.58 2.28
N ASN A 87 14.18 1.18 1.36
CA ASN A 87 14.30 2.58 0.99
C ASN A 87 13.36 3.49 1.80
N LEU A 88 12.76 2.96 2.87
CA LEU A 88 11.92 3.73 3.77
C LEU A 88 12.72 4.90 4.36
N LYS A 89 12.22 6.12 4.15
CA LYS A 89 12.89 7.37 4.57
C LYS A 89 12.43 7.86 5.93
N ASP A 90 11.16 7.64 6.25
CA ASP A 90 10.49 8.11 7.45
C ASP A 90 9.82 6.94 8.17
N GLU A 91 9.60 7.07 9.47
CA GLU A 91 8.85 6.07 10.24
C GLU A 91 7.42 5.94 9.71
N ILE A 92 6.92 4.71 9.60
CA ILE A 92 5.54 4.43 9.18
C ILE A 92 4.80 3.66 10.25
N THR A 93 3.55 4.05 10.48
CA THR A 93 2.61 3.32 11.34
C THR A 93 1.48 2.79 10.46
N LEU A 94 1.36 1.46 10.37
CA LEU A 94 0.18 0.87 9.74
C LEU A 94 -1.02 1.10 10.65
N SER A 95 -2.16 1.37 10.05
CA SER A 95 -3.33 1.93 10.76
C SER A 95 -4.63 1.20 10.49
N ARG A 96 -4.74 0.52 9.34
CA ARG A 96 -5.95 -0.20 8.96
C ARG A 96 -5.63 -1.37 8.04
N PHE A 97 -6.40 -2.44 8.21
CA PHE A 97 -6.38 -3.64 7.41
C PHE A 97 -7.82 -3.93 7.01
N THR A 98 -8.08 -4.21 5.74
CA THR A 98 -9.46 -4.43 5.27
C THR A 98 -9.55 -5.53 4.23
N PHE A 99 -10.69 -6.20 4.17
CA PHE A 99 -11.13 -6.93 2.98
C PHE A 99 -12.03 -6.04 2.15
N TYR A 100 -11.60 -5.75 0.93
CA TYR A 100 -12.40 -5.02 -0.03
C TYR A 100 -12.99 -5.97 -1.06
N ASN A 101 -14.32 -6.07 -1.11
CA ASN A 101 -15.01 -6.83 -2.14
C ASN A 101 -14.97 -6.04 -3.46
N GLN A 102 -14.35 -6.62 -4.48
CA GLN A 102 -14.18 -5.93 -5.77
C GLN A 102 -15.48 -5.79 -6.56
N GLU A 103 -16.49 -6.58 -6.25
CA GLU A 103 -17.77 -6.61 -6.96
C GLU A 103 -18.76 -5.65 -6.29
N THR A 104 -19.01 -5.83 -4.98
CA THR A 104 -19.95 -5.01 -4.22
C THR A 104 -19.38 -3.65 -3.83
N LYS A 105 -18.05 -3.47 -3.89
CA LYS A 105 -17.31 -2.29 -3.45
C LYS A 105 -17.38 -2.05 -1.93
N GLU A 106 -17.86 -3.04 -1.19
CA GLU A 106 -17.88 -3.00 0.27
C GLU A 106 -16.48 -3.26 0.85
N GLU A 107 -16.23 -2.66 2.02
CA GLU A 107 -14.98 -2.77 2.73
C GLU A 107 -15.26 -3.22 4.16
N ILE A 108 -14.63 -4.33 4.56
CA ILE A 108 -14.76 -4.94 5.89
C ILE A 108 -13.47 -4.66 6.65
N ASP A 109 -13.57 -3.94 7.76
CA ASP A 109 -12.43 -3.67 8.63
C ASP A 109 -11.99 -4.95 9.37
N LEU A 110 -10.67 -5.15 9.41
CA LEU A 110 -10.04 -6.24 10.12
C LEU A 110 -9.43 -5.75 11.44
N PRO A 111 -9.41 -6.60 12.48
CA PRO A 111 -8.65 -6.32 13.68
C PRO A 111 -7.19 -6.00 13.35
N ILE A 112 -6.66 -4.93 13.96
CA ILE A 112 -5.25 -4.58 13.86
C ILE A 112 -4.45 -5.68 14.58
N PRO A 113 -3.38 -6.24 13.96
CA PRO A 113 -2.55 -7.25 14.60
C PRO A 113 -1.96 -6.79 15.93
N GLU A 114 -1.87 -7.70 16.89
CA GLU A 114 -1.26 -7.39 18.18
C GLU A 114 0.25 -7.16 18.03
N GLY A 115 0.80 -6.21 18.79
CA GLY A 115 2.23 -5.91 18.77
C GLY A 115 2.73 -5.20 17.51
N LEU A 116 1.83 -4.67 16.68
CA LEU A 116 2.20 -3.80 15.57
C LEU A 116 2.84 -2.50 16.10
N GLU A 117 4.16 -2.40 15.96
CA GLU A 117 4.93 -1.19 16.22
C GLU A 117 5.23 -0.43 14.92
N PRO A 118 5.52 0.88 15.00
CA PRO A 118 5.96 1.65 13.83
C PRO A 118 7.25 1.06 13.21
N PHE A 119 7.29 1.01 11.88
CA PHE A 119 8.49 0.58 11.15
C PHE A 119 9.44 1.75 10.94
N LYS A 120 10.71 1.54 11.26
CA LYS A 120 11.74 2.59 11.20
C LYS A 120 12.57 2.52 9.92
N PRO A 121 13.10 3.65 9.43
CA PRO A 121 14.06 3.67 8.32
C PRO A 121 15.24 2.72 8.54
N GLY A 122 15.64 1.99 7.49
CA GLY A 122 16.73 1.02 7.56
C GLY A 122 16.38 -0.30 8.26
N GLN A 123 15.15 -0.46 8.76
CA GLN A 123 14.65 -1.74 9.25
C GLN A 123 14.35 -2.65 8.06
N ILE A 124 15.22 -3.64 7.82
CA ILE A 124 15.00 -4.67 6.82
C ILE A 124 14.34 -5.85 7.53
N SER A 125 13.03 -6.03 7.37
CA SER A 125 12.33 -7.17 7.96
C SER A 125 11.14 -7.61 7.11
N ASP A 126 11.08 -8.92 6.87
CA ASP A 126 9.81 -9.62 6.64
C ASP A 126 9.12 -9.77 8.00
N VAL A 127 7.93 -9.18 8.13
CA VAL A 127 7.14 -9.15 9.35
C VAL A 127 5.95 -10.07 9.13
N ALA A 128 5.99 -11.23 9.78
CA ALA A 128 4.84 -12.12 9.89
C ALA A 128 4.02 -11.72 11.11
N PHE A 129 2.71 -11.58 10.92
CA PHE A 129 1.78 -11.39 12.03
C PHE A 129 1.27 -12.76 12.49
N ASN A 130 1.17 -12.94 13.80
CA ASN A 130 0.61 -14.17 14.38
C ASN A 130 -0.92 -14.19 14.28
N ASP A 131 -1.55 -13.02 14.17
CA ASP A 131 -2.98 -12.91 13.95
C ASP A 131 -3.37 -13.45 12.57
N SER A 132 -4.48 -14.19 12.54
CA SER A 132 -5.12 -14.64 11.31
C SER A 132 -6.58 -14.22 11.29
N TRP A 133 -7.05 -13.86 10.09
CA TRP A 133 -8.40 -13.38 9.83
C TRP A 133 -9.20 -14.42 9.08
N THR A 134 -10.44 -14.64 9.50
CA THR A 134 -11.39 -15.47 8.75
C THR A 134 -11.73 -14.76 7.44
N VAL A 135 -11.62 -15.48 6.31
CA VAL A 135 -12.04 -14.93 5.01
C VAL A 135 -13.55 -14.67 4.99
N PRO A 136 -14.05 -13.72 4.18
CA PRO A 136 -15.49 -13.44 4.08
C PRO A 136 -16.30 -14.68 3.69
N ASP A 137 -17.54 -14.77 4.21
CA ASP A 137 -18.44 -15.90 3.93
C ASP A 137 -19.05 -15.85 2.52
N GLU A 138 -19.13 -14.66 1.93
CA GLU A 138 -19.68 -14.47 0.60
C GLU A 138 -18.61 -14.75 -0.48
N PRO A 139 -18.88 -15.66 -1.44
CA PRO A 139 -17.97 -15.89 -2.56
C PRO A 139 -17.74 -14.61 -3.38
N GLY A 140 -16.54 -14.47 -3.92
CA GLY A 140 -16.19 -13.32 -4.75
C GLY A 140 -14.70 -13.02 -4.80
N ASN A 141 -14.36 -11.96 -5.53
CA ASN A 141 -12.99 -11.46 -5.63
C ASN A 141 -12.74 -10.38 -4.58
N TYR A 142 -11.80 -10.63 -3.68
CA TYR A 142 -11.45 -9.74 -2.59
C TYR A 142 -10.04 -9.19 -2.75
N GLU A 143 -9.83 -7.98 -2.23
CA GLU A 143 -8.52 -7.36 -2.08
C GLU A 143 -8.26 -7.13 -0.60
N LEU A 144 -7.25 -7.80 -0.03
CA LEU A 144 -6.73 -7.43 1.27
C LEU A 144 -5.93 -6.13 1.11
N ARG A 145 -6.32 -5.08 1.83
CA ARG A 145 -5.66 -3.77 1.78
C ARG A 145 -5.02 -3.43 3.11
N VAL A 146 -3.86 -2.80 3.04
CA VAL A 146 -3.12 -2.29 4.20
C VAL A 146 -2.92 -0.79 4.04
N TYR A 147 -3.15 -0.03 5.10
CA TYR A 147 -3.12 1.43 5.10
C TYR A 147 -2.16 2.00 6.13
N ALA A 148 -1.52 3.12 5.80
CA ALA A 148 -0.84 4.01 6.73
C ALA A 148 -1.53 5.39 6.70
N GLY A 149 -2.24 5.73 7.77
CA GLY A 149 -3.25 6.78 7.73
C GLY A 149 -4.33 6.46 6.70
N GLU A 150 -4.67 7.44 5.87
CA GLU A 150 -5.66 7.27 4.78
C GLU A 150 -5.06 6.68 3.50
N GLN A 151 -3.74 6.47 3.45
CA GLN A 151 -3.06 6.00 2.25
C GLN A 151 -3.01 4.48 2.22
N LYS A 152 -3.56 3.87 1.16
CA LYS A 152 -3.31 2.46 0.85
C LYS A 152 -1.83 2.28 0.51
N VAL A 153 -1.11 1.50 1.31
CA VAL A 153 0.34 1.29 1.14
C VAL A 153 0.65 0.02 0.37
N ILE A 154 -0.19 -1.02 0.48
CA ILE A 154 -0.09 -2.24 -0.31
C ILE A 154 -1.41 -3.00 -0.31
N SER A 155 -1.58 -3.91 -1.25
CA SER A 155 -2.71 -4.84 -1.28
C SER A 155 -2.41 -6.14 -2.02
N ALA A 156 -3.24 -7.15 -1.79
CA ALA A 156 -3.21 -8.44 -2.49
C ALA A 156 -4.63 -8.90 -2.82
N THR A 157 -4.84 -9.36 -4.05
CA THR A 157 -6.14 -9.87 -4.52
C THR A 157 -6.19 -11.39 -4.40
N PHE A 158 -7.30 -11.92 -3.87
CA PHE A 158 -7.57 -13.35 -3.73
C PHE A 158 -9.05 -13.65 -4.03
N ALA A 159 -9.36 -14.91 -4.35
CA ALA A 159 -10.72 -15.36 -4.59
C ALA A 159 -11.25 -16.16 -3.38
N VAL A 160 -12.54 -16.00 -3.11
CA VAL A 160 -13.31 -16.84 -2.18
C VAL A 160 -14.35 -17.62 -2.97
N GLU A 161 -14.41 -18.94 -2.77
CA GLU A 161 -15.33 -19.87 -3.44
C GLU A 161 -16.14 -20.72 -2.45
#